data_AF-A0A939HV29-F1
#
_entry.id   AF-A0A939HV29-F1
#
_cell.length_a   1.000
_cell.length_b   1.000
_cell.length_c   1.000
_cell.angle_alpha   90.00
_cell.angle_beta   90.00
_cell.angle_gamma   90.00
#
_symmetry.space_group_name_H-M   'P 1'
#
loop_
_entity.id
_entity.type
_entity.pdbx_description
1 polymer ?
#
loop_
_entity_poly.entity_id
_entity_poly.type
_entity_poly.pdbx_seq_one_letter_code
_entity_poly.pdbx_strand_id
1 'polypeptide(L)'
;MSWLQHERLYIMQINQEDFIKNYIKPIQHAHRINGIIMPKDENFFFAKRSYFVEEPILSDKKVIELIVATFTTNIVTEFGFSIMINIKSFNFNYDYIYSPESEEIFI
;
A
#
# COMPACT_ATOMS: atom_id res chain seq x y z
N MET A 1 -4.61 -1.87 -4.57
CA MET A 1 -5.23 -0.73 -3.87
C MET A 1 -4.73 0.55 -4.54
N SER A 2 -5.57 1.55 -4.69
CA SER A 2 -5.16 2.89 -5.10
C SER A 2 -4.34 3.57 -3.99
N TRP A 3 -3.62 4.66 -4.30
CA TRP A 3 -2.89 5.40 -3.26
C TRP A 3 -3.82 5.96 -2.19
N LEU A 4 -5.02 6.43 -2.55
CA LEU A 4 -6.02 6.87 -1.57
C LEU A 4 -6.43 5.73 -0.63
N GLN A 5 -6.61 4.52 -1.17
CA GLN A 5 -6.91 3.34 -0.35
C GLN A 5 -5.73 3.00 0.58
N HIS A 6 -4.49 3.11 0.10
CA HIS A 6 -3.29 2.96 0.94
C HIS A 6 -3.16 4.07 2.00
N GLU A 7 -3.55 5.31 1.69
CA GLU A 7 -3.58 6.45 2.61
C GLU A 7 -4.60 6.22 3.72
N ARG A 8 -5.83 5.81 3.34
CA ARG A 8 -6.89 5.45 4.29
C ARG A 8 -6.46 4.29 5.17
N LEU A 9 -5.87 3.25 4.59
CA LEU A 9 -5.34 2.12 5.36
C LEU A 9 -4.22 2.57 6.32
N TYR A 10 -3.29 3.41 5.86
CA TYR A 10 -2.21 3.96 6.70
C TYR A 10 -2.76 4.72 7.92
N ILE A 11 -3.73 5.60 7.73
CA ILE A 11 -4.32 6.41 8.80
C ILE A 11 -4.92 5.52 9.90
N MET A 12 -5.44 4.35 9.55
CA MET A 12 -6.04 3.41 10.50
C MET A 12 -5.03 2.68 11.40
N GLN A 13 -3.74 2.68 11.04
CA GLN A 13 -2.76 1.89 11.77
C GLN A 13 -2.35 2.56 13.07
N ILE A 14 -2.21 1.76 14.13
CA ILE A 14 -1.75 2.24 15.44
C ILE A 14 -0.28 2.67 15.36
N ASN A 15 0.55 1.85 14.71
CA ASN A 15 1.95 2.18 14.44
C ASN A 15 2.15 2.47 12.95
N GLN A 16 1.95 3.73 12.61
CA GLN A 16 2.09 4.27 11.27
C GLN A 16 3.52 4.13 10.72
N GLU A 17 4.55 4.31 11.56
CA GLU A 17 5.95 4.19 11.14
C GLU A 17 6.31 2.76 10.74
N ASP A 18 5.93 1.78 11.58
CA ASP A 18 6.15 0.36 11.27
C ASP A 18 5.38 -0.05 10.01
N PHE A 19 4.14 0.43 9.86
CA PHE A 19 3.35 0.15 8.67
C PHE A 19 3.98 0.73 7.41
N ILE A 20 4.50 1.98 7.45
CA ILE A 20 5.24 2.55 6.33
C ILE A 20 6.44 1.68 5.97
N LYS A 21 7.22 1.28 6.99
CA LYS A 21 8.45 0.54 6.79
C LYS A 21 8.22 -0.87 6.25
N ASN A 22 7.25 -1.59 6.80
CA ASN A 22 7.10 -3.04 6.61
C ASN A 22 6.02 -3.41 5.59
N TYR A 23 5.09 -2.50 5.28
CA TYR A 23 4.01 -2.75 4.31
C TYR A 23 4.15 -1.86 3.08
N ILE A 24 4.23 -0.55 3.25
CA ILE A 24 4.22 0.41 2.14
C ILE A 24 5.53 0.45 1.34
N LYS A 25 6.69 0.62 2.01
CA LYS A 25 7.99 0.74 1.35
C LYS A 25 8.34 -0.50 0.50
N PRO A 26 8.05 -1.73 0.95
CA PRO A 26 8.23 -2.92 0.11
C PRO A 26 7.41 -2.85 -1.18
N ILE A 27 6.13 -2.47 -1.10
CA ILE A 27 5.25 -2.31 -2.28
C ILE A 27 5.83 -1.27 -3.24
N GLN A 28 6.28 -0.13 -2.72
CA GLN A 28 6.93 0.92 -3.52
C GLN A 28 8.19 0.40 -4.22
N HIS A 29 9.05 -0.31 -3.49
CA HIS A 29 10.27 -0.88 -4.03
C HIS A 29 9.97 -1.85 -5.17
N ALA A 30 9.00 -2.76 -4.98
CA ALA A 30 8.61 -3.75 -5.97
C ALA A 30 8.00 -3.12 -7.23
N HIS A 31 7.16 -2.09 -7.07
CA HIS A 31 6.62 -1.35 -8.20
C HIS A 31 7.70 -0.61 -8.99
N ARG A 32 8.67 0.00 -8.29
CA ARG A 32 9.80 0.69 -8.92
C ARG A 32 10.65 -0.25 -9.75
N ILE A 33 11.09 -1.38 -9.18
CA ILE A 33 11.98 -2.32 -9.89
C ILE A 33 11.29 -3.03 -11.07
N ASN A 34 9.96 -3.10 -11.06
CA ASN A 34 9.17 -3.70 -12.15
C ASN A 34 8.58 -2.68 -13.13
N GLY A 35 8.88 -1.38 -12.96
CA GLY A 35 8.37 -0.33 -13.84
C GLY A 35 6.84 -0.18 -13.84
N ILE A 36 6.18 -0.60 -12.75
CA ILE A 36 4.71 -0.56 -12.64
C ILE A 36 4.28 0.86 -12.25
N ILE A 37 4.95 1.45 -11.25
CA ILE A 37 4.75 2.84 -10.85
C ILE A 37 6.10 3.50 -10.55
N MET A 38 6.35 4.64 -11.20
CA MET A 38 7.39 5.61 -10.83
C MET A 38 6.70 6.91 -10.38
N PRO A 39 6.54 7.18 -9.08
CA PRO A 39 6.08 8.48 -8.63
C PRO A 39 7.11 9.54 -9.04
N LYS A 40 6.68 10.70 -9.57
CA LYS A 40 7.66 11.76 -9.94
C LYS A 40 8.35 12.36 -8.69
N ASP A 41 7.69 12.26 -7.54
CA ASP A 41 8.21 12.68 -6.24
C ASP A 41 8.45 11.46 -5.34
N GLU A 42 9.64 10.85 -5.44
CA GLU A 42 9.99 9.62 -4.70
C GLU A 42 10.02 9.80 -3.17
N ASN A 43 10.21 11.03 -2.71
CA ASN A 43 10.42 11.37 -1.29
C ASN A 43 9.13 11.75 -0.55
N PHE A 44 8.01 11.99 -1.25
CA PHE A 44 6.76 12.39 -0.63
C PHE A 44 5.69 11.32 -0.86
N PHE A 45 5.53 10.47 0.14
CA PHE A 45 4.43 9.52 0.16
C PHE A 45 3.12 10.32 0.21
N PHE A 46 2.21 10.09 -0.76
CA PHE A 46 0.93 10.80 -0.99
C PHE A 46 0.93 12.15 -1.73
N ALA A 47 2.07 12.66 -2.23
CA ALA A 47 2.11 14.01 -2.85
C ALA A 47 1.14 14.25 -4.02
N LYS A 48 0.72 13.20 -4.74
CA LYS A 48 -0.40 13.28 -5.69
C LYS A 48 -1.26 12.03 -5.62
N ARG A 49 -2.49 12.21 -5.12
CA ARG A 49 -3.57 11.21 -5.14
C ARG A 49 -3.87 10.68 -6.55
N SER A 50 -3.58 11.48 -7.57
CA SER A 50 -3.83 11.21 -9.00
C SER A 50 -2.72 10.44 -9.74
N TYR A 51 -1.70 9.88 -9.07
CA TYR A 51 -0.67 9.09 -9.77
C TYR A 51 -1.19 7.77 -10.37
N PHE A 52 -2.38 7.32 -9.98
CA PHE A 52 -3.01 6.08 -10.45
C PHE A 52 -4.36 6.36 -11.11
N VAL A 53 -4.34 7.10 -12.22
CA VAL A 53 -5.52 7.10 -13.11
C VAL A 53 -5.58 5.79 -13.92
N GLU A 54 -4.48 5.02 -14.00
CA GLU A 54 -4.42 3.81 -14.83
C GLU A 54 -4.04 2.57 -13.99
N GLU A 55 -4.96 1.62 -13.87
CA GLU A 55 -4.70 0.31 -13.27
C GLU A 55 -3.84 -0.52 -14.24
N PRO A 56 -2.68 -1.05 -13.79
CA PRO A 56 -1.80 -1.80 -14.68
C PRO A 56 -2.44 -3.13 -15.08
N ILE A 57 -2.52 -3.40 -16.38
CA ILE A 57 -2.96 -4.69 -16.91
C ILE A 57 -1.83 -5.70 -16.72
N LEU A 58 -1.93 -6.52 -15.67
CA LEU A 58 -0.95 -7.56 -15.31
C LEU A 58 -1.57 -8.95 -15.45
N SER A 59 -0.77 -9.93 -15.87
CA SER A 59 -1.18 -11.34 -15.82
C SER A 59 -1.08 -11.89 -14.40
N ASP A 60 -1.91 -12.89 -14.07
CA ASP A 60 -1.91 -13.55 -12.75
C ASP A 60 -0.52 -14.02 -12.34
N LYS A 61 0.26 -14.58 -13.28
CA LYS A 61 1.64 -15.00 -13.03
C LYS A 61 2.51 -13.82 -12.60
N LYS A 62 2.41 -12.68 -13.29
CA LYS A 62 3.19 -11.49 -12.97
C LYS A 62 2.78 -10.91 -11.61
N VAL A 63 1.49 -10.98 -11.26
CA VAL A 63 0.99 -10.61 -9.93
C VAL A 63 1.62 -11.47 -8.84
N ILE A 64 1.67 -12.79 -9.01
CA ILE A 64 2.30 -13.69 -8.05
C ILE A 64 3.80 -13.39 -7.91
N GLU A 65 4.51 -13.23 -9.03
CA GLU A 65 5.93 -12.86 -9.02
C GLU A 65 6.19 -11.56 -8.25
N LEU A 66 5.32 -10.56 -8.44
CA LEU A 66 5.40 -9.30 -7.72
C LEU A 66 5.16 -9.47 -6.23
N ILE A 67 4.13 -10.23 -5.82
CA ILE A 67 3.84 -10.48 -4.41
C ILE A 67 5.05 -11.13 -3.73
N VAL A 68 5.62 -12.16 -4.35
CA VAL A 68 6.78 -12.89 -3.81
C VAL A 68 8.04 -12.01 -3.76
N ALA A 69 8.26 -11.17 -4.77
CA ALA A 69 9.38 -10.21 -4.77
C ALA A 69 9.20 -9.07 -3.75
N THR A 70 7.96 -8.67 -3.49
CA THR A 70 7.62 -7.58 -2.55
C THR A 70 7.76 -8.03 -1.10
N PHE A 71 7.15 -9.16 -0.76
CA PHE A 71 7.08 -9.67 0.59
C PHE A 71 8.06 -10.82 0.78
N THR A 72 9.33 -10.45 0.97
CA THR A 72 10.37 -11.43 1.29
C THR A 72 10.04 -12.18 2.59
N THR A 73 10.64 -13.36 2.77
CA THR A 73 10.44 -14.18 3.98
C THR A 73 10.64 -13.40 5.27
N ASN A 74 11.62 -12.50 5.31
CA ASN A 74 11.87 -11.66 6.48
C ASN A 74 10.72 -10.69 6.75
N ILE A 75 10.23 -9.99 5.72
CA ILE A 75 9.10 -9.05 5.83
C ILE A 75 7.83 -9.80 6.28
N VAL A 76 7.54 -10.95 5.67
CA VAL A 76 6.38 -11.77 6.04
C VAL A 76 6.49 -12.26 7.47
N THR A 77 7.69 -12.67 7.91
CA THR A 77 7.92 -13.16 9.28
C THR A 77 7.73 -12.04 10.30
N GLU A 78 8.37 -10.88 10.09
CA GLU A 78 8.26 -9.73 11.00
C GLU A 78 6.82 -9.22 11.08
N PHE A 79 6.16 -9.06 9.93
CA PHE A 79 4.79 -8.58 9.86
C PHE A 79 3.81 -9.59 10.44
N GLY A 80 3.92 -10.87 10.09
CA GLY A 80 3.10 -11.94 10.64
C GLY A 80 3.25 -12.07 12.16
N PHE A 81 4.47 -11.91 12.69
CA PHE A 81 4.72 -11.92 14.12
C PHE A 81 4.03 -10.75 14.85
N SER A 82 4.06 -9.55 14.27
CA SER A 82 3.33 -8.39 14.84
C SER A 82 1.82 -8.63 14.93
N ILE A 83 1.22 -9.27 13.92
CA ILE A 83 -0.19 -9.62 13.87
C ILE A 83 -0.53 -10.69 14.92
N MET A 84 0.29 -11.73 15.03
CA MET A 84 0.08 -12.81 16.00
C MET A 84 0.16 -12.31 17.46
N ILE A 85 1.07 -11.39 17.76
CA ILE A 85 1.24 -10.86 19.12
C ILE A 85 0.11 -9.91 19.50
N ASN A 86 -0.36 -9.12 18.54
CA ASN A 86 -1.39 -8.13 18.80
C ASN A 86 -2.37 -8.07 17.64
N ILE A 87 -3.59 -8.57 17.85
CA ILE A 87 -4.65 -8.54 16.83
C ILE A 87 -5.05 -7.12 16.39
N LYS A 88 -4.70 -6.09 17.17
CA LYS A 88 -4.87 -4.67 16.82
C LYS A 88 -3.65 -4.06 16.13
N SER A 89 -2.59 -4.83 15.87
CA SER A 89 -1.40 -4.33 15.16
C SER A 89 -1.70 -3.96 13.71
N PHE A 90 -2.78 -4.50 13.14
CA PHE A 90 -3.24 -4.19 11.81
C PHE A 90 -4.76 -3.93 11.82
N ASN A 91 -5.16 -2.68 11.58
CA ASN A 91 -6.58 -2.33 11.49
C ASN A 91 -7.00 -2.29 10.03
N PHE A 92 -8.10 -2.98 9.72
CA PHE A 92 -8.65 -3.02 8.37
C PHE A 92 -10.16 -2.82 8.40
N ASN A 93 -10.64 -1.80 7.70
CA ASN A 93 -12.06 -1.54 7.51
C ASN A 93 -12.31 -1.36 6.01
N TYR A 94 -12.96 -2.36 5.42
CA TYR A 94 -13.21 -2.40 3.98
C TYR A 94 -14.04 -1.20 3.52
N ASP A 95 -15.16 -0.92 4.20
CA ASP A 95 -16.10 0.14 3.81
C ASP A 95 -15.43 1.52 3.81
N TYR A 96 -14.59 1.78 4.81
CA TYR A 96 -13.84 3.03 4.90
C TYR A 96 -12.78 3.13 3.80
N ILE A 97 -11.94 2.10 3.64
CA ILE A 97 -10.83 2.10 2.69
C ILE A 97 -11.34 2.27 1.25
N TYR A 98 -12.36 1.50 0.89
CA TYR A 98 -12.91 1.43 -0.45
C TYR A 98 -14.12 2.35 -0.69
N SER A 99 -14.46 3.21 0.28
CA SER A 99 -15.51 4.21 0.07
C SER A 99 -15.22 5.05 -1.20
N PRO A 100 -16.22 5.36 -2.03
CA PRO A 100 -16.02 6.26 -3.16
C PRO A 100 -15.40 7.58 -2.69
N GLU A 101 -14.59 8.21 -3.52
CA GLU A 101 -14.15 9.57 -3.25
C GLU A 101 -15.41 10.44 -3.24
N SER A 102 -15.72 11.07 -2.10
CA SER A 102 -16.76 12.10 -2.09
C SER A 102 -16.24 13.20 -2.99
N GLU A 103 -16.94 13.47 -4.10
CA GLU A 103 -16.61 14.59 -5.00
C GLU A 103 -16.33 15.81 -4.14
N GLU A 104 -15.09 16.30 -4.16
CA GLU A 104 -14.78 17.61 -3.59
C GLU A 104 -15.66 18.60 -4.35
N ILE A 105 -16.78 19.00 -3.75
CA ILE A 105 -17.56 20.13 -4.23
C ILE A 105 -16.63 21.33 -4.05
N PHE A 106 -15.93 21.70 -5.12
CA PHE A 106 -15.20 22.95 -5.21
C PHE A 106 -16.25 24.08 -5.09
N ILE A 107 -16.36 24.67 -3.90
CA ILE A 107 -17.09 25.92 -3.64
C ILE A 107 -16.07 27.07 -3.61
#